data_AF-A0A7G9BJG4-F1
#
_entry.id   AF-A0A7G9BJG4-F1
#
_cell.length_a   1.000
_cell.length_b   1.000
_cell.length_c   1.000
_cell.angle_alpha   90.00
_cell.angle_beta   90.00
_cell.angle_gamma   90.00
#
_symmetry.space_group_name_H-M   'P 1'
#
loop_
_entity.id
_entity.type
_entity.pdbx_description
1 polymer ?
#
loop_
_entity_poly.entity_id
_entity_poly.type
_entity_poly.pdbx_seq_one_letter_code
_entity_poly.pdbx_strand_id
1 'polypeptide(L)'
;MDGKYFKLRKTWRKRKNRFDIGPLFNMNPIHISGYFVMRIFNITEQEYIPFYQHHKKYYLACNPDGNEETFLAKVLEIVDKDRKSRETLYYYNTRSKTRIHKLTRFREALKEVDRWGLTVTNEERLRQSVSYVQEIMNWQNTNDTKSVLSKFLFDERGSDQFFIEYQRIIERKNELEVLLEKEQSTVKDLQNQLKNVAPEYKIAILNGDQKLLIDLFMQLRDLKVPRTDNNFLSAKPELWARLIHNYFTLSHTNSKEDNRQLLSYDTILDYFKDNLGKEMLKSKNRSKYFNIKESDRIYT
;
A
#
# COMPACT_ATOMS: atom_id res chain seq x y z
N MET A 1 -44.14 6.04 14.56
CA MET A 1 -44.50 7.07 15.57
C MET A 1 -43.33 7.25 16.53
N ASP A 2 -42.84 8.48 16.69
CA ASP A 2 -41.61 8.80 17.46
C ASP A 2 -41.72 8.57 18.99
N GLY A 3 -42.88 8.13 19.49
CA GLY A 3 -43.13 7.86 20.92
C GLY A 3 -42.25 6.78 21.54
N LYS A 4 -41.64 5.92 20.72
CA LYS A 4 -40.67 4.90 21.18
C LYS A 4 -39.22 5.40 21.21
N TYR A 5 -38.94 6.57 20.65
CA TYR A 5 -37.58 7.13 20.55
C TYR A 5 -37.23 8.03 21.72
N PHE A 6 -38.20 8.79 22.25
CA PHE A 6 -37.92 9.82 23.25
C PHE A 6 -38.77 9.68 24.50
N LYS A 7 -38.12 9.81 25.66
CA LYS A 7 -38.78 9.87 26.95
C LYS A 7 -39.64 11.12 27.11
N LEU A 8 -40.95 10.91 27.14
CA LEU A 8 -41.94 11.97 27.29
C LEU A 8 -42.16 12.31 28.77
N ARG A 9 -42.47 13.58 29.03
CA ARG A 9 -42.96 14.04 30.34
C ARG A 9 -44.34 13.43 30.62
N LYS A 10 -44.56 12.98 31.86
CA LYS A 10 -45.91 12.61 32.33
C LYS A 10 -46.80 13.86 32.46
N THR A 11 -47.97 13.82 31.84
CA THR A 11 -49.00 14.86 31.95
C THR A 11 -49.44 15.02 33.41
N TRP A 12 -49.80 16.24 33.79
CA TRP A 12 -50.32 16.54 35.14
C TRP A 12 -49.37 16.22 36.31
N ARG A 13 -48.08 16.02 36.04
CA ARG A 13 -47.06 15.76 37.07
C ARG A 13 -45.88 16.71 36.96
N LYS A 14 -45.24 17.00 38.11
CA LYS A 14 -43.94 17.66 38.14
C LYS A 14 -42.95 16.82 37.31
N ARG A 15 -42.15 17.51 36.50
CA ARG A 15 -41.17 16.89 35.62
C ARG A 15 -40.13 16.18 36.49
N LYS A 16 -39.95 14.86 36.29
CA LYS A 16 -39.05 14.04 37.12
C LYS A 16 -37.60 14.22 36.72
N ASN A 17 -37.32 14.33 35.41
CA ASN A 17 -35.98 14.58 34.89
C ASN A 17 -35.98 15.83 34.01
N ARG A 18 -34.97 16.69 34.17
CA ARG A 18 -34.78 17.91 33.37
C ARG A 18 -34.72 17.65 31.87
N PHE A 19 -34.49 16.43 31.40
CA PHE A 19 -34.43 16.08 29.99
C PHE A 19 -35.75 15.58 29.38
N ASP A 20 -36.75 15.21 30.19
CA ASP A 20 -38.03 14.71 29.66
C ASP A 20 -38.71 15.73 28.73
N ILE A 21 -39.15 15.30 27.54
CA ILE A 21 -39.67 16.19 26.49
C ILE A 21 -41.20 16.30 26.51
N GLY A 22 -41.73 17.39 25.96
CA GLY A 22 -43.17 17.64 25.86
C GLY A 22 -43.73 18.67 26.86
N PRO A 23 -44.91 19.22 26.57
CA PRO A 23 -45.61 20.21 27.37
C PRO A 23 -46.17 19.61 28.68
N LEU A 24 -46.63 20.49 29.57
CA LEU A 24 -47.32 20.09 30.80
C LEU A 24 -48.74 19.54 30.53
N PHE A 25 -49.40 20.06 29.48
CA PHE A 25 -50.76 19.74 29.06
C PHE A 25 -50.81 19.44 27.56
N ASN A 26 -51.81 18.66 27.12
CA ASN A 26 -52.14 18.38 25.71
C ASN A 26 -50.95 17.88 24.86
N MET A 27 -50.38 16.74 25.28
CA MET A 27 -49.30 16.09 24.55
C MET A 27 -49.80 15.48 23.24
N ASN A 28 -49.29 15.95 22.10
CA ASN A 28 -49.61 15.39 20.79
C ASN A 28 -48.43 14.53 20.27
N PRO A 29 -48.63 13.23 20.02
CA PRO A 29 -47.60 12.34 19.47
C PRO A 29 -47.00 12.81 18.13
N ILE A 30 -47.75 13.57 17.33
CA ILE A 30 -47.29 14.09 16.03
C ILE A 30 -46.15 15.10 16.20
N HIS A 31 -46.10 15.81 17.33
CA HIS A 31 -45.14 16.88 17.58
C HIS A 31 -43.93 16.46 18.41
N ILE A 32 -43.72 15.15 18.63
CA ILE A 32 -42.62 14.63 19.46
C ILE A 32 -41.26 15.14 18.99
N SER A 33 -40.98 15.07 17.68
CA SER A 33 -39.76 15.61 17.09
C SER A 33 -39.58 17.12 17.35
N GLY A 34 -40.67 17.89 17.28
CA GLY A 34 -40.64 19.33 17.60
C GLY A 34 -40.38 19.61 19.08
N TYR A 35 -40.97 18.80 19.98
CA TYR A 35 -40.70 18.92 21.42
C TYR A 35 -39.26 18.57 21.77
N PHE A 36 -38.66 17.61 21.07
CA PHE A 36 -37.25 17.27 21.23
C PHE A 36 -36.35 18.46 20.89
N VAL A 37 -36.52 19.05 19.70
CA VAL A 37 -35.75 20.22 19.27
C VAL A 37 -35.97 21.42 20.19
N MET A 38 -37.21 21.66 20.63
CA MET A 38 -37.50 22.74 21.55
C MET A 38 -36.77 22.60 22.90
N ARG A 39 -36.36 21.38 23.27
CA ARG A 39 -35.59 21.13 24.48
C ARG A 39 -34.12 21.43 24.30
N ILE A 40 -33.55 21.15 23.14
CA ILE A 40 -32.19 21.58 22.75
C ILE A 40 -32.05 23.10 22.91
N PHE A 41 -33.07 23.87 22.52
CA PHE A 41 -33.03 25.33 22.67
C PHE A 41 -32.96 25.83 24.11
N ASN A 42 -33.36 25.03 25.08
CA ASN A 42 -33.49 25.41 26.49
C ASN A 42 -32.40 24.80 27.40
N ILE A 43 -31.47 24.02 26.84
CA ILE A 43 -30.34 23.43 27.57
C ILE A 43 -29.03 24.10 27.12
N THR A 44 -27.97 23.91 27.91
CA THR A 44 -26.61 24.40 27.61
C THR A 44 -25.77 23.31 26.93
N GLU A 45 -24.61 23.68 26.38
CA GLU A 45 -23.77 22.75 25.62
C GLU A 45 -23.25 21.58 26.47
N GLN A 46 -22.93 21.83 27.74
CA GLN A 46 -22.51 20.79 28.70
C GLN A 46 -23.62 19.73 28.93
N GLU A 47 -24.87 20.10 28.67
CA GLU A 47 -26.03 19.22 28.84
C GLU A 47 -26.41 18.46 27.57
N TYR A 48 -25.76 18.70 26.43
CA TYR A 48 -26.10 18.07 25.15
C TYR A 48 -25.87 16.55 25.17
N ILE A 49 -24.70 16.10 25.61
CA ILE A 49 -24.39 14.67 25.71
C ILE A 49 -25.25 13.97 26.80
N PRO A 50 -25.38 14.51 28.03
CA PRO A 50 -26.32 13.96 29.02
C PRO A 50 -27.77 13.87 28.51
N PHE A 51 -28.23 14.88 27.77
CA PHE A 51 -29.56 14.88 27.16
C PHE A 51 -29.71 13.75 26.13
N TYR A 52 -28.73 13.60 25.22
CA TYR A 52 -28.69 12.50 24.26
C TYR A 52 -28.69 11.13 24.95
N GLN A 53 -27.82 10.93 25.94
CA GLN A 53 -27.71 9.67 26.69
C GLN A 53 -29.01 9.30 27.43
N HIS A 54 -29.71 10.29 28.02
CA HIS A 54 -30.99 10.07 28.68
C HIS A 54 -32.05 9.50 27.72
N HIS A 55 -32.11 10.04 26.51
CA HIS A 55 -33.04 9.57 25.48
C HIS A 55 -32.60 8.25 24.85
N LYS A 56 -31.29 8.04 24.64
CA LYS A 56 -30.73 6.77 24.20
C LYS A 56 -31.10 5.64 25.16
N LYS A 57 -30.88 5.85 26.47
CA LYS A 57 -31.20 4.86 27.51
C LYS A 57 -32.69 4.49 27.49
N TYR A 58 -33.57 5.46 27.26
CA TYR A 58 -35.00 5.18 27.12
C TYR A 58 -35.31 4.40 25.84
N TYR A 59 -34.73 4.78 24.70
CA TYR A 59 -34.94 4.09 23.44
C TYR A 59 -34.54 2.62 23.52
N LEU A 60 -33.34 2.32 24.03
CA LEU A 60 -32.85 0.93 24.18
C LEU A 60 -33.73 0.13 25.15
N ALA A 61 -34.28 0.76 26.19
CA ALA A 61 -35.21 0.08 27.11
C ALA A 61 -36.58 -0.22 26.47
N CYS A 62 -37.01 0.58 25.49
CA CYS A 62 -38.29 0.41 24.81
C CYS A 62 -38.21 -0.42 23.51
N ASN A 63 -37.01 -0.64 22.99
CA ASN A 63 -36.77 -1.34 21.72
C ASN A 63 -35.60 -2.33 21.93
N PRO A 64 -35.90 -3.59 22.34
CA PRO A 64 -34.87 -4.60 22.62
C PRO A 64 -33.97 -4.92 21.42
N ASP A 65 -34.53 -4.89 20.21
CA ASP A 65 -33.81 -5.13 18.96
C ASP A 65 -33.18 -3.84 18.37
N GLY A 66 -33.36 -2.70 19.03
CA GLY A 66 -32.84 -1.41 18.58
C GLY A 66 -31.37 -1.21 18.96
N ASN A 67 -30.60 -0.61 18.06
CA ASN A 67 -29.20 -0.27 18.30
C ASN A 67 -28.99 1.25 18.45
N GLU A 68 -27.84 1.65 19.00
CA GLU A 68 -27.50 3.07 19.19
C GLU A 68 -27.38 3.82 17.85
N GLU A 69 -26.93 3.15 16.80
CA GLU A 69 -26.81 3.70 15.45
C GLU A 69 -28.15 4.19 14.90
N THR A 70 -29.20 3.36 14.98
CA THR A 70 -30.56 3.72 14.53
C THR A 70 -31.10 4.90 15.33
N PHE A 71 -30.81 4.95 16.63
CA PHE A 71 -31.19 6.07 17.48
C PHE A 71 -30.45 7.36 17.08
N LEU A 72 -29.14 7.29 16.88
CA LEU A 72 -28.31 8.42 16.46
C LEU A 72 -28.76 8.94 15.09
N ALA A 73 -28.99 8.06 14.12
CA ALA A 73 -29.51 8.41 12.80
C ALA A 73 -30.84 9.17 12.92
N LYS A 74 -31.76 8.69 13.78
CA LYS A 74 -33.05 9.37 14.00
C LYS A 74 -32.88 10.75 14.63
N VAL A 75 -31.97 10.90 15.59
CA VAL A 75 -31.68 12.19 16.23
C VAL A 75 -31.12 13.18 15.19
N LEU A 76 -30.17 12.74 14.36
CA LEU A 76 -29.58 13.56 13.30
C LEU A 76 -30.61 13.99 12.26
N GLU A 77 -31.47 13.07 11.81
CA GLU A 77 -32.57 13.36 10.88
C GLU A 77 -33.46 14.51 11.40
N ILE A 78 -33.85 14.45 12.68
CA ILE A 78 -34.72 15.46 13.30
C ILE A 78 -34.00 16.82 13.39
N VAL A 79 -32.75 16.83 13.85
CA VAL A 79 -31.94 18.05 14.01
C VAL A 79 -31.71 18.72 12.66
N ASP A 80 -31.38 17.94 11.63
CA ASP A 80 -31.12 18.45 10.28
C ASP A 80 -32.36 18.96 9.59
N LYS A 81 -33.47 18.23 9.71
CA LYS A 81 -34.75 18.65 9.15
C LYS A 81 -35.19 19.98 9.73
N ASP A 82 -35.07 20.15 11.05
CA ASP A 82 -35.46 21.38 11.75
C ASP A 82 -34.50 22.55 11.46
N ARG A 83 -33.20 22.27 11.26
CA ARG A 83 -32.20 23.24 10.83
C ARG A 83 -32.48 23.73 9.39
N LYS A 84 -32.60 22.80 8.44
CA LYS A 84 -32.91 23.10 7.02
C LYS A 84 -34.20 23.91 6.90
N SER A 85 -35.25 23.49 7.62
CA SER A 85 -36.54 24.20 7.57
C SER A 85 -36.43 25.64 8.06
N ARG A 86 -35.46 25.97 8.92
CA ARG A 86 -35.22 27.35 9.42
C ARG A 86 -34.31 28.16 8.52
N GLU A 87 -33.40 27.51 7.81
CA GLU A 87 -32.54 28.13 6.79
C GLU A 87 -33.37 28.58 5.57
N THR A 88 -34.41 27.81 5.20
CA THR A 88 -35.28 28.12 4.06
C THR A 88 -36.40 29.13 4.36
N LEU A 89 -36.59 29.53 5.62
CA LEU A 89 -37.63 30.51 5.97
C LEU A 89 -37.23 31.91 5.49
N TYR A 90 -38.12 32.54 4.72
CA TYR A 90 -37.96 33.87 4.11
C TYR A 90 -37.61 34.99 5.11
N TYR A 91 -37.94 34.84 6.40
CA TYR A 91 -37.57 35.75 7.48
C TYR A 91 -36.47 35.17 8.39
N TYR A 92 -35.22 35.36 7.97
CA TYR A 92 -34.01 35.04 8.74
C TYR A 92 -33.79 36.01 9.90
N ASN A 93 -34.62 35.92 10.95
CA ASN A 93 -34.54 36.75 12.15
C ASN A 93 -33.49 36.25 13.16
N THR A 94 -33.11 37.10 14.13
CA THR A 94 -32.10 36.79 15.17
C THR A 94 -32.43 35.52 15.96
N ARG A 95 -33.71 35.25 16.24
CA ARG A 95 -34.13 34.05 16.97
C ARG A 95 -33.88 32.78 16.16
N SER A 96 -34.11 32.81 14.86
CA SER A 96 -33.81 31.71 13.95
C SER A 96 -32.30 31.46 13.88
N LYS A 97 -31.47 32.52 13.82
CA LYS A 97 -30.00 32.41 13.88
C LYS A 97 -29.52 31.71 15.15
N THR A 98 -29.99 32.14 16.32
CA THR A 98 -29.61 31.52 17.60
C THR A 98 -30.03 30.04 17.67
N ARG A 99 -31.21 29.71 17.15
CA ARG A 99 -31.71 28.33 17.13
C ARG A 99 -30.90 27.45 16.18
N ILE A 100 -30.59 27.94 14.98
CA ILE A 100 -29.70 27.25 14.03
C ILE A 100 -28.34 27.01 14.70
N HIS A 101 -27.76 28.03 15.34
CA HIS A 101 -26.50 27.90 16.06
C HIS A 101 -26.56 26.81 17.14
N LYS A 102 -27.61 26.79 17.98
CA LYS A 102 -27.80 25.73 18.99
C LYS A 102 -27.94 24.34 18.38
N LEU A 103 -28.63 24.19 17.25
CA LEU A 103 -28.73 22.90 16.54
C LEU A 103 -27.39 22.48 15.96
N THR A 104 -26.63 23.41 15.39
CA THR A 104 -25.28 23.14 14.89
C THR A 104 -24.36 22.68 16.02
N ARG A 105 -24.34 23.40 17.15
CA ARG A 105 -23.56 23.01 18.33
C ARG A 105 -23.98 21.67 18.92
N PHE A 106 -25.28 21.40 18.96
CA PHE A 106 -25.79 20.10 19.39
C PHE A 106 -25.31 18.98 18.45
N ARG A 107 -25.42 19.18 17.13
CA ARG A 107 -24.91 18.23 16.14
C ARG A 107 -23.40 18.02 16.25
N GLU A 108 -22.62 19.09 16.48
CA GLU A 108 -21.18 19.01 16.68
C GLU A 108 -20.83 18.19 17.93
N ALA A 109 -21.52 18.40 19.05
CA ALA A 109 -21.31 17.60 20.25
C ALA A 109 -21.56 16.11 19.98
N LEU A 110 -22.55 15.77 19.15
CA LEU A 110 -22.82 14.37 18.80
C LEU A 110 -21.65 13.68 18.06
N LYS A 111 -20.67 14.42 17.51
CA LYS A 111 -19.45 13.82 16.95
C LYS A 111 -18.67 13.01 17.99
N GLU A 112 -18.76 13.37 19.28
CA GLU A 112 -18.07 12.65 20.38
C GLU A 112 -18.62 11.24 20.61
N VAL A 113 -19.91 11.02 20.32
CA VAL A 113 -20.58 9.73 20.51
C VAL A 113 -20.72 8.94 19.21
N ASP A 114 -20.46 9.58 18.08
CA ASP A 114 -20.59 8.97 16.76
C ASP A 114 -19.38 8.09 16.43
N ARG A 115 -19.59 6.78 16.50
CA ARG A 115 -18.62 5.75 16.09
C ARG A 115 -18.84 5.26 14.66
N TRP A 116 -19.89 5.74 13.99
CA TRP A 116 -20.36 5.23 12.70
C TRP A 116 -20.19 6.24 11.56
N GLY A 117 -19.67 7.45 11.86
CA GLY A 117 -19.46 8.49 10.85
C GLY A 117 -20.74 9.16 10.33
N LEU A 118 -21.87 8.99 11.02
CA LEU A 118 -23.17 9.57 10.65
C LEU A 118 -23.21 11.10 10.76
N THR A 119 -22.40 11.67 11.64
CA THR A 119 -22.32 13.11 11.90
C THR A 119 -21.53 13.86 10.84
N VAL A 120 -20.67 13.16 10.07
CA VAL A 120 -19.88 13.75 9.00
C VAL A 120 -20.82 14.15 7.88
N THR A 121 -20.92 15.45 7.62
CA THR A 121 -21.78 15.96 6.53
C THR A 121 -21.29 15.44 5.19
N ASN A 122 -22.18 15.30 4.21
CA ASN A 122 -21.77 14.89 2.85
C ASN A 122 -20.71 15.84 2.26
N GLU A 123 -20.73 17.12 2.65
CA GLU A 123 -19.68 18.09 2.27
C GLU A 123 -18.35 17.84 2.97
N GLU A 124 -18.34 17.52 4.27
CA GLU A 124 -17.11 17.15 4.99
C GLU A 124 -16.56 15.81 4.48
N ARG A 125 -17.42 14.82 4.21
CA ARG A 125 -17.06 13.55 3.57
C ARG A 125 -16.46 13.81 2.20
N LEU A 126 -17.11 14.64 1.37
CA LEU A 126 -16.59 15.04 0.07
C LEU A 126 -15.23 15.75 0.18
N ARG A 127 -15.05 16.67 1.14
CA ARG A 127 -13.77 17.36 1.36
C ARG A 127 -12.67 16.38 1.80
N GLN A 128 -12.98 15.45 2.70
CA GLN A 128 -12.05 14.40 3.11
C GLN A 128 -11.69 13.49 1.94
N SER A 129 -12.67 13.00 1.17
CA SER A 129 -12.44 12.19 -0.03
C SER A 129 -11.62 12.93 -1.08
N VAL A 130 -11.91 14.21 -1.34
CA VAL A 130 -11.15 15.04 -2.30
C VAL A 130 -9.71 15.22 -1.83
N SER A 131 -9.48 15.59 -0.57
CA SER A 131 -8.15 15.75 0.01
C SER A 131 -7.36 14.44 -0.02
N TYR A 132 -8.03 13.33 0.25
CA TYR A 132 -7.45 12.00 0.30
C TYR A 132 -7.08 11.46 -1.10
N VAL A 133 -7.95 11.65 -2.09
CA VAL A 133 -7.65 11.32 -3.50
C VAL A 133 -6.49 12.19 -4.01
N GLN A 134 -6.40 13.45 -3.61
CA GLN A 134 -5.28 14.33 -3.96
C GLN A 134 -3.95 13.84 -3.37
N GLU A 135 -3.97 13.40 -2.10
CA GLU A 135 -2.80 12.84 -1.42
C GLU A 135 -2.30 11.57 -2.09
N ILE A 136 -3.21 10.66 -2.48
CA ILE A 136 -2.84 9.40 -3.14
C ILE A 136 -2.42 9.62 -4.60
N MET A 137 -3.09 10.50 -5.33
CA MET A 137 -2.91 10.62 -6.79
C MET A 137 -1.89 11.70 -7.21
N ASN A 138 -1.31 12.44 -6.26
CA ASN A 138 -0.39 13.56 -6.52
C ASN A 138 -0.88 14.48 -7.67
N TRP A 139 -2.21 14.63 -7.77
CA TRP A 139 -2.87 15.09 -8.98
C TRP A 139 -3.07 16.61 -8.88
N GLN A 140 -2.47 17.36 -9.80
CA GLN A 140 -2.33 18.82 -9.68
C GLN A 140 -3.61 19.63 -9.93
N ASN A 141 -4.78 19.01 -10.21
CA ASN A 141 -6.01 19.76 -10.50
C ASN A 141 -7.16 19.45 -9.51
N THR A 142 -7.40 20.39 -8.60
CA THR A 142 -8.39 20.30 -7.52
C THR A 142 -9.85 20.43 -7.99
N ASN A 143 -10.07 21.00 -9.18
CA ASN A 143 -11.42 21.27 -9.68
C ASN A 143 -12.07 20.04 -10.34
N ASP A 144 -11.27 19.22 -11.04
CA ASP A 144 -11.76 18.01 -11.69
C ASP A 144 -12.11 16.91 -10.67
N THR A 145 -11.30 16.78 -9.62
CA THR A 145 -11.55 15.82 -8.52
C THR A 145 -12.87 16.07 -7.80
N LYS A 146 -13.20 17.34 -7.51
CA LYS A 146 -14.48 17.71 -6.87
C LYS A 146 -15.68 17.44 -7.78
N SER A 147 -15.54 17.64 -9.09
CA SER A 147 -16.58 17.38 -10.09
C SER A 147 -16.88 15.88 -10.22
N VAL A 148 -15.83 15.05 -10.31
CA VAL A 148 -15.95 13.59 -10.42
C VAL A 148 -16.52 13.00 -9.13
N LEU A 149 -15.96 13.35 -7.97
CA LEU A 149 -16.42 12.82 -6.68
C LEU A 149 -17.85 13.26 -6.35
N SER A 150 -18.24 14.48 -6.70
CA SER A 150 -19.62 14.92 -6.49
C SER A 150 -20.60 14.07 -7.30
N LYS A 151 -20.30 13.72 -8.56
CA LYS A 151 -21.15 12.82 -9.37
C LYS A 151 -21.30 11.40 -8.78
N PHE A 152 -20.28 10.89 -8.10
CA PHE A 152 -20.32 9.54 -7.49
C PHE A 152 -20.95 9.50 -6.10
N LEU A 153 -20.89 10.58 -5.32
CA LEU A 153 -21.30 10.62 -3.91
C LEU A 153 -22.76 11.03 -3.67
N PHE A 154 -23.50 11.46 -4.70
CA PHE A 154 -24.90 11.89 -4.55
C PHE A 154 -25.94 10.75 -4.56
N ASP A 155 -25.53 9.50 -4.80
CA ASP A 155 -26.38 8.34 -4.57
C ASP A 155 -26.02 7.73 -3.20
N GLU A 156 -26.92 7.81 -2.21
CA GLU A 156 -26.66 7.40 -0.82
C GLU A 156 -26.16 5.95 -0.72
N ARG A 157 -26.60 5.07 -1.63
CA ARG A 157 -26.14 3.67 -1.70
C ARG A 157 -24.79 3.51 -2.40
N GLY A 158 -24.49 4.36 -3.38
CA GLY A 158 -23.25 4.34 -4.15
C GLY A 158 -22.06 4.88 -3.35
N SER A 159 -22.31 5.89 -2.49
CA SER A 159 -21.31 6.43 -1.56
C SER A 159 -20.73 5.34 -0.66
N ASP A 160 -21.58 4.61 0.05
CA ASP A 160 -21.12 3.64 1.06
C ASP A 160 -20.38 2.45 0.43
N GLN A 161 -20.85 1.95 -0.72
CA GLN A 161 -20.14 0.91 -1.47
C GLN A 161 -18.79 1.38 -2.00
N PHE A 162 -18.73 2.61 -2.53
CA PHE A 162 -17.49 3.22 -3.01
C PHE A 162 -16.47 3.33 -1.87
N PHE A 163 -16.87 3.82 -0.69
CA PHE A 163 -15.97 3.91 0.46
C PHE A 163 -15.42 2.55 0.89
N ILE A 164 -16.27 1.53 0.93
CA ILE A 164 -15.86 0.16 1.29
C ILE A 164 -14.89 -0.42 0.26
N GLU A 165 -15.16 -0.25 -1.04
CA GLU A 165 -14.27 -0.74 -2.10
C GLU A 165 -12.92 -0.03 -2.09
N TYR A 166 -12.91 1.29 -1.92
CA TYR A 166 -11.67 2.06 -1.83
C TYR A 166 -10.85 1.65 -0.61
N GLN A 167 -11.48 1.48 0.55
CA GLN A 167 -10.79 1.00 1.74
C GLN A 167 -10.08 -0.34 1.49
N ARG A 168 -10.76 -1.30 0.83
CA ARG A 168 -10.14 -2.58 0.46
C ARG A 168 -8.98 -2.42 -0.52
N ILE A 169 -9.11 -1.52 -1.50
CA ILE A 169 -8.03 -1.24 -2.47
C ILE A 169 -6.78 -0.71 -1.75
N ILE A 170 -6.96 0.14 -0.73
CA ILE A 170 -5.86 0.72 0.06
C ILE A 170 -5.20 -0.35 0.92
N GLU A 171 -6.00 -1.14 1.65
CA GLU A 171 -5.49 -2.25 2.45
C GLU A 171 -4.66 -3.19 1.57
N ARG A 172 -5.16 -3.50 0.37
CA ARG A 172 -4.44 -4.33 -0.60
C ARG A 172 -3.16 -3.68 -1.12
N LYS A 173 -3.17 -2.36 -1.39
CA LYS A 173 -1.98 -1.63 -1.82
C LYS A 173 -0.88 -1.68 -0.75
N ASN A 174 -1.23 -1.43 0.51
CA ASN A 174 -0.29 -1.43 1.62
C ASN A 174 0.33 -2.83 1.83
N GLU A 175 -0.47 -3.90 1.71
CA GLU A 175 0.04 -5.27 1.72
C GLU A 175 1.08 -5.51 0.61
N LEU A 176 0.79 -5.02 -0.60
CA LEU A 176 1.69 -5.18 -1.74
C LEU A 176 2.99 -4.37 -1.56
N GLU A 177 2.93 -3.18 -0.97
CA GLU A 177 4.13 -2.40 -0.64
C GLU A 177 5.03 -3.13 0.37
N VAL A 178 4.44 -3.70 1.43
CA VAL A 178 5.20 -4.50 2.41
C VAL A 178 5.82 -5.74 1.76
N LEU A 179 5.10 -6.42 0.87
CA LEU A 179 5.64 -7.56 0.12
C LEU A 179 6.78 -7.13 -0.82
N LEU A 180 6.63 -5.99 -1.49
CA LEU A 180 7.65 -5.47 -2.39
C LEU A 180 8.93 -5.10 -1.66
N GLU A 181 8.84 -4.44 -0.50
CA GLU A 181 9.99 -4.13 0.36
C GLU A 181 10.70 -5.40 0.82
N LYS A 182 9.93 -6.44 1.17
CA LYS A 182 10.49 -7.74 1.54
C LYS A 182 11.25 -8.38 0.38
N GLU A 183 10.68 -8.43 -0.82
CA GLU A 183 11.36 -8.96 -2.01
C GLU A 183 12.61 -8.14 -2.40
N GLN A 184 12.57 -6.82 -2.23
CA GLN A 184 13.76 -5.99 -2.42
C GLN A 184 14.88 -6.35 -1.44
N SER A 185 14.54 -6.63 -0.18
CA SER A 185 15.52 -7.04 0.82
C SER A 185 16.14 -8.42 0.52
N THR A 186 15.33 -9.40 0.10
CA THR A 186 15.80 -10.76 -0.24
C THR A 186 16.71 -10.73 -1.46
N VAL A 187 16.35 -9.96 -2.50
CA VAL A 187 17.18 -9.78 -3.70
C VAL A 187 18.53 -9.15 -3.33
N LYS A 188 18.54 -8.15 -2.45
CA LYS A 188 19.78 -7.50 -1.99
C LYS A 188 20.68 -8.47 -1.22
N ASP A 189 20.10 -9.30 -0.35
CA ASP A 189 20.86 -10.31 0.39
C ASP A 189 21.44 -11.38 -0.53
N LEU A 190 20.66 -11.86 -1.50
CA LEU A 190 21.13 -12.80 -2.54
C LEU A 190 22.26 -12.18 -3.38
N GLN A 191 22.17 -10.91 -3.74
CA GLN A 191 23.25 -10.19 -4.43
C GLN A 191 24.53 -10.13 -3.60
N ASN A 192 24.41 -9.87 -2.29
CA ASN A 192 25.56 -9.85 -1.37
C ASN A 192 26.18 -11.24 -1.22
N GLN A 193 25.36 -12.29 -1.12
CA GLN A 193 25.85 -13.67 -1.10
C GLN A 193 26.57 -14.03 -2.41
N LEU A 194 26.05 -13.59 -3.56
CA LEU A 194 26.67 -13.82 -4.87
C LEU A 194 28.02 -13.11 -5.00
N LYS A 195 28.16 -11.90 -4.47
CA LYS A 195 29.45 -11.17 -4.42
C LYS A 195 30.53 -11.93 -3.66
N ASN A 196 30.18 -12.71 -2.64
CA ASN A 196 31.14 -13.51 -1.88
C ASN A 196 31.58 -14.79 -2.61
N VAL A 197 30.81 -15.23 -3.61
CA VAL A 197 31.07 -16.45 -4.39
C VAL A 197 31.79 -16.13 -5.71
N ALA A 198 31.52 -14.96 -6.30
CA ALA A 198 32.23 -14.49 -7.48
C ALA A 198 33.50 -13.71 -7.07
N PRO A 199 34.66 -13.93 -7.71
CA PRO A 199 35.87 -13.19 -7.39
C PRO A 199 35.67 -11.68 -7.66
N GLU A 200 35.97 -10.85 -6.65
CA GLU A 200 35.88 -9.38 -6.73
C GLU A 200 36.79 -8.79 -7.82
N TYR A 201 37.90 -9.48 -8.11
CA TYR A 201 38.86 -9.13 -9.15
C TYR A 201 38.99 -10.27 -10.15
N LYS A 202 38.72 -9.99 -11.43
CA LYS A 202 38.94 -10.92 -12.54
C LYS A 202 40.33 -10.71 -13.15
N ILE A 203 40.95 -11.79 -13.60
CA ILE A 203 42.25 -11.75 -14.28
C ILE A 203 42.03 -11.19 -15.70
N ALA A 204 42.72 -10.11 -16.04
CA ALA A 204 42.67 -9.53 -17.38
C ALA A 204 43.66 -10.24 -18.31
N ILE A 205 43.15 -10.78 -19.44
CA ILE A 205 43.95 -11.27 -20.55
C ILE A 205 44.37 -10.04 -21.37
N LEU A 206 45.65 -9.73 -21.32
CA LEU A 206 46.26 -8.65 -22.08
C LEU A 206 46.39 -9.06 -23.56
N ASN A 207 46.27 -8.09 -24.47
CA ASN A 207 46.47 -8.25 -25.91
C ASN A 207 45.42 -9.10 -26.66
N GLY A 208 44.22 -9.26 -26.11
CA GLY A 208 43.05 -9.69 -26.88
C GLY A 208 43.00 -11.15 -27.36
N ASP A 209 44.01 -11.99 -27.11
CA ASP A 209 44.00 -13.38 -27.57
C ASP A 209 43.55 -14.36 -26.48
N GLN A 210 42.24 -14.56 -26.38
CA GLN A 210 41.62 -15.56 -25.49
C GLN A 210 41.97 -17.01 -25.86
N LYS A 211 42.45 -17.27 -27.09
CA LYS A 211 42.71 -18.63 -27.57
C LYS A 211 43.86 -19.27 -26.80
N LEU A 212 44.91 -18.50 -26.49
CA LEU A 212 46.06 -18.98 -25.72
C LEU A 212 45.64 -19.54 -24.36
N LEU A 213 44.72 -18.85 -23.67
CA LEU A 213 44.19 -19.30 -22.40
C LEU A 213 43.36 -20.58 -22.56
N ILE A 214 42.48 -20.63 -23.57
CA ILE A 214 41.65 -21.81 -23.84
C ILE A 214 42.53 -23.03 -24.14
N ASP A 215 43.61 -22.86 -24.91
CA ASP A 215 44.57 -23.93 -25.21
C ASP A 215 45.21 -24.50 -23.93
N LEU A 216 45.66 -23.62 -23.03
CA LEU A 216 46.24 -24.01 -21.74
C LEU A 216 45.27 -24.87 -20.92
N PHE A 217 44.00 -24.46 -20.84
CA PHE A 217 42.96 -25.22 -20.12
C PHE A 217 42.61 -26.53 -20.81
N MET A 218 42.68 -26.61 -22.14
CA MET A 218 42.52 -27.86 -22.88
C MET A 218 43.68 -28.83 -22.60
N GLN A 219 44.93 -28.33 -22.55
CA GLN A 219 46.08 -29.14 -22.16
C GLN A 219 45.97 -29.64 -20.71
N LEU A 220 45.50 -28.79 -19.80
CA LEU A 220 45.27 -29.14 -18.40
C LEU A 220 44.20 -30.24 -18.26
N ARG A 221 43.13 -30.17 -19.06
CA ARG A 221 42.05 -31.18 -19.10
C ARG A 221 42.56 -32.54 -19.59
N ASP A 222 43.41 -32.55 -20.61
CA ASP A 222 43.90 -33.77 -21.26
C ASP A 222 45.18 -34.34 -20.57
N LEU A 223 45.57 -33.77 -19.43
CA LEU A 223 46.75 -34.19 -18.67
C LEU A 223 46.52 -35.59 -18.09
N LYS A 224 47.54 -36.46 -18.20
CA LYS A 224 47.47 -37.85 -17.72
C LYS A 224 48.44 -38.11 -16.57
N VAL A 225 48.06 -39.02 -15.67
CA VAL A 225 48.94 -39.48 -14.60
C VAL A 225 50.02 -40.39 -15.19
N PRO A 226 51.33 -40.14 -14.94
CA PRO A 226 52.43 -40.86 -15.60
C PRO A 226 52.43 -42.38 -15.42
N ARG A 227 51.81 -42.90 -14.35
CA ARG A 227 51.86 -44.33 -13.98
C ARG A 227 50.63 -45.14 -14.39
N THR A 228 49.49 -44.49 -14.54
CA THR A 228 48.18 -45.16 -14.66
C THR A 228 47.47 -44.86 -15.97
N ASP A 229 48.03 -43.99 -16.82
CA ASP A 229 47.46 -43.49 -18.08
C ASP A 229 46.03 -42.89 -17.97
N ASN A 230 45.52 -42.76 -16.75
CA ASN A 230 44.25 -42.13 -16.44
C ASN A 230 44.38 -40.60 -16.51
N ASN A 231 43.29 -39.93 -16.88
CA ASN A 231 43.21 -38.47 -16.84
C ASN A 231 43.43 -37.97 -15.40
N PHE A 232 44.28 -36.96 -15.26
CA PHE A 232 44.59 -36.32 -13.99
C PHE A 232 43.41 -35.50 -13.46
N LEU A 233 42.67 -34.82 -14.35
CA LEU A 233 41.46 -34.07 -14.04
C LEU A 233 40.28 -34.59 -14.85
N SER A 234 39.11 -34.68 -14.22
CA SER A 234 37.86 -35.04 -14.89
C SER A 234 36.77 -34.06 -14.50
N ALA A 235 36.25 -33.35 -15.50
CA ALA A 235 35.17 -32.38 -15.35
C ALA A 235 34.39 -32.27 -16.66
N LYS A 236 33.11 -31.92 -16.54
CA LYS A 236 32.26 -31.67 -17.72
C LYS A 236 32.73 -30.40 -18.46
N PRO A 237 32.57 -30.32 -19.80
CA PRO A 237 32.90 -29.12 -20.59
C PRO A 237 32.33 -27.81 -20.02
N GLU A 238 31.13 -27.85 -19.44
CA GLU A 238 30.45 -26.69 -18.85
C GLU A 238 31.20 -26.10 -17.66
N LEU A 239 31.88 -26.93 -16.86
CA LEU A 239 32.64 -26.47 -15.69
C LEU A 239 33.90 -25.70 -16.11
N TRP A 240 34.59 -26.18 -17.15
CA TRP A 240 35.75 -25.50 -17.71
C TRP A 240 35.36 -24.14 -18.31
N ALA A 241 34.25 -24.08 -19.05
CA ALA A 241 33.74 -22.83 -19.59
C ALA A 241 33.33 -21.82 -18.50
N ARG A 242 32.69 -22.29 -17.43
CA ARG A 242 32.33 -21.44 -16.27
C ARG A 242 33.57 -20.90 -15.55
N LEU A 243 34.60 -21.71 -15.39
CA LEU A 243 35.85 -21.29 -14.74
C LEU A 243 36.50 -20.15 -15.53
N ILE A 244 36.63 -20.29 -16.85
CA ILE A 244 37.23 -19.25 -17.68
C ILE A 244 36.35 -17.99 -17.69
N HIS A 245 35.03 -18.12 -17.88
CA HIS A 245 34.10 -17.00 -17.93
C HIS A 245 34.01 -16.20 -16.62
N ASN A 246 34.05 -16.88 -15.47
CA ASN A 246 33.90 -16.25 -14.17
C ASN A 246 35.19 -15.56 -13.72
N TYR A 247 36.36 -16.12 -14.04
CA TYR A 247 37.64 -15.65 -13.49
C TYR A 247 38.46 -14.79 -14.45
N PHE A 248 38.16 -14.76 -15.76
CA PHE A 248 38.95 -14.03 -16.76
C PHE A 248 38.13 -12.98 -17.53
N THR A 249 38.80 -11.91 -17.97
CA THR A 249 38.26 -10.84 -18.84
C THR A 249 39.23 -10.50 -19.96
N LEU A 250 38.75 -9.94 -21.06
CA LEU A 250 39.59 -9.56 -22.22
C LEU A 250 39.85 -8.05 -22.22
N SER A 251 41.11 -7.63 -22.31
CA SER A 251 41.47 -6.23 -22.52
C SER A 251 42.23 -6.07 -23.84
N HIS A 252 41.72 -5.20 -24.73
CA HIS A 252 42.31 -4.93 -26.05
C HIS A 252 43.38 -3.83 -26.02
N THR A 253 43.51 -3.07 -24.93
CA THR A 253 44.51 -2.01 -24.77
C THR A 253 45.18 -2.08 -23.40
N ASN A 254 46.47 -1.70 -23.33
CA ASN A 254 47.23 -1.59 -22.07
C ASN A 254 46.77 -0.42 -21.16
N SER A 255 45.61 0.17 -21.42
CA SER A 255 45.19 1.42 -20.84
C SER A 255 43.77 1.33 -20.27
N LYS A 256 43.73 1.37 -18.94
CA LYS A 256 42.58 1.56 -18.03
C LYS A 256 41.60 0.41 -17.91
N GLU A 257 41.15 0.20 -16.66
CA GLU A 257 40.24 -0.86 -16.22
C GLU A 257 38.86 -0.82 -16.88
N ASP A 258 38.51 0.29 -17.54
CA ASP A 258 37.18 0.57 -18.08
C ASP A 258 36.79 -0.20 -19.36
N ASN A 259 37.73 -0.85 -20.05
CA ASN A 259 37.46 -1.58 -21.30
C ASN A 259 37.67 -3.10 -21.18
N ARG A 260 37.34 -3.69 -20.01
CA ARG A 260 37.36 -5.15 -19.83
C ARG A 260 36.10 -5.78 -20.45
N GLN A 261 36.27 -6.43 -21.60
CA GLN A 261 35.19 -7.18 -22.25
C GLN A 261 35.00 -8.54 -21.57
N LEU A 262 33.76 -8.90 -21.28
CA LEU A 262 33.40 -10.23 -20.79
C LEU A 262 33.63 -11.27 -21.90
N LEU A 263 34.28 -12.37 -21.55
CA LEU A 263 34.44 -13.50 -22.45
C LEU A 263 33.08 -14.18 -22.65
N SER A 264 32.70 -14.46 -23.90
CA SER A 264 31.45 -15.16 -24.20
C SER A 264 31.51 -16.60 -23.68
N TYR A 265 30.58 -16.95 -22.78
CA TYR A 265 30.48 -18.31 -22.23
C TYR A 265 30.25 -19.34 -23.34
N ASP A 266 29.34 -19.04 -24.28
CA ASP A 266 28.97 -19.97 -25.36
C ASP A 266 30.18 -20.23 -26.28
N THR A 267 30.96 -19.20 -26.59
CA THR A 267 32.16 -19.34 -27.41
C THR A 267 33.19 -20.24 -26.72
N ILE A 268 33.42 -20.07 -25.41
CA ILE A 268 34.34 -20.93 -24.65
C ILE A 268 33.80 -22.37 -24.60
N LEU A 269 32.49 -22.54 -24.37
CA LEU A 269 31.86 -23.84 -24.28
C LEU A 269 32.01 -24.64 -25.58
N ASP A 270 31.91 -24.00 -26.74
CA ASP A 270 32.10 -24.62 -28.05
C ASP A 270 33.51 -25.17 -28.27
N TYR A 271 34.53 -24.59 -27.63
CA TYR A 271 35.89 -25.16 -27.63
C TYR A 271 35.95 -26.48 -26.84
N PHE A 272 35.28 -26.56 -25.68
CA PHE A 272 35.31 -27.76 -24.84
C PHE A 272 34.33 -28.85 -25.30
N LYS A 273 33.28 -28.51 -26.07
CA LYS A 273 32.34 -29.45 -26.69
C LYS A 273 32.82 -30.04 -28.02
N ASP A 274 34.13 -29.96 -28.30
CA ASP A 274 34.82 -30.56 -29.44
C ASP A 274 34.55 -29.96 -30.84
N ASN A 275 33.69 -28.94 -30.99
CA ASN A 275 33.45 -28.31 -32.30
C ASN A 275 34.66 -27.48 -32.75
N LEU A 276 35.10 -26.53 -31.92
CA LEU A 276 36.24 -25.66 -32.20
C LEU A 276 37.56 -26.21 -31.61
N GLY A 277 37.49 -27.01 -30.54
CA GLY A 277 38.65 -27.58 -29.86
C GLY A 277 39.43 -28.59 -30.72
N LYS A 278 38.74 -29.44 -31.48
CA LYS A 278 39.39 -30.41 -32.38
C LYS A 278 40.17 -29.74 -33.50
N GLU A 279 39.69 -28.60 -34.00
CA GLU A 279 40.41 -27.81 -35.02
C GLU A 279 41.65 -27.15 -34.44
N MET A 280 41.55 -26.65 -33.21
CA MET A 280 42.64 -25.99 -32.50
C MET A 280 43.79 -26.96 -32.16
N LEU A 281 43.46 -28.20 -31.80
CA LEU A 281 44.43 -29.25 -31.47
C LEU A 281 45.12 -29.90 -32.69
N LYS A 282 44.74 -29.57 -33.93
CA LYS A 282 45.43 -30.05 -35.14
C LYS A 282 46.89 -29.60 -35.13
N SER A 283 47.84 -30.46 -35.52
CA SER A 283 49.29 -30.18 -35.47
C SER A 283 49.70 -28.88 -36.16
N LYS A 284 49.03 -28.52 -37.27
CA LYS A 284 49.24 -27.27 -38.01
C LYS A 284 48.88 -26.00 -37.22
N ASN A 285 47.97 -26.10 -36.26
CA ASN A 285 47.50 -24.99 -35.42
C ASN A 285 48.19 -24.95 -34.05
N ARG A 286 48.68 -26.09 -33.54
CA ARG A 286 49.45 -26.18 -32.29
C ARG A 286 50.72 -25.33 -32.29
N SER A 287 51.41 -25.22 -33.44
CA SER A 287 52.62 -24.38 -33.55
C SER A 287 52.35 -22.88 -33.43
N LYS A 288 51.08 -22.46 -33.36
CA LYS A 288 50.65 -21.06 -33.34
C LYS A 288 50.28 -20.54 -31.94
N TYR A 289 50.05 -21.41 -30.94
CA TYR A 289 49.38 -21.03 -29.68
C TYR A 289 50.11 -21.44 -28.37
N PHE A 290 51.45 -21.35 -28.37
CA PHE A 290 52.42 -21.73 -27.30
C PHE A 290 53.07 -23.11 -27.50
N ASN A 291 54.39 -23.08 -27.71
CA ASN A 291 55.31 -24.13 -27.28
C ASN A 291 55.98 -23.62 -26.01
N ILE A 292 55.67 -24.18 -24.83
CA ILE A 292 56.69 -24.16 -23.76
C ILE A 292 57.74 -25.14 -24.24
N LYS A 293 58.90 -24.64 -24.71
CA LYS A 293 60.00 -25.52 -25.09
C LYS A 293 60.33 -26.41 -23.90
N GLU A 294 60.53 -27.70 -24.13
CA GLU A 294 60.91 -28.66 -23.08
C GLU A 294 62.14 -28.18 -22.28
N SER A 295 63.03 -27.40 -22.92
CA SER A 295 64.21 -26.77 -22.31
C SER A 295 63.92 -25.78 -21.19
N ASP A 296 62.72 -25.20 -21.16
CA ASP A 296 62.37 -24.10 -20.26
C ASP A 296 61.55 -24.61 -19.06
N ARG A 297 61.26 -25.92 -19.01
CA ARG A 297 60.61 -26.56 -17.87
C ARG A 297 61.67 -26.87 -16.81
N ILE A 298 61.73 -26.05 -15.77
CA ILE A 298 62.53 -26.34 -14.57
C ILE A 298 61.84 -27.50 -13.83
N TYR A 299 62.18 -28.73 -14.18
CA TYR A 299 61.94 -29.87 -13.29
C TYR A 299 63.14 -29.95 -12.35
N THR A 300 62.93 -29.59 -11.09
CA THR A 300 63.72 -30.09 -9.96
C THR A 300 62.95 -31.20 -9.28
#